data_AF-A0A7K5NYF0-F1
#
_entry.id   AF-A0A7K5NYF0-F1
#
_cell.length_a   1.000
_cell.length_b   1.000
_cell.length_c   1.000
_cell.angle_alpha   90.00
_cell.angle_beta   90.00
_cell.angle_gamma   90.00
#
_symmetry.space_group_name_H-M   'P 1'
#
loop_
_entity.id
_entity.type
_entity.pdbx_description
1 polymer ?
#
loop_
_entity_poly.entity_id
_entity_poly.type
_entity_poly.pdbx_seq_one_letter_code
_entity_poly.pdbx_strand_id
1 'polypeptide(L)'
;DMYEYENRLKTFAKWPFVENCKCTPENMAKAGFVHCPSENEPDVAKCFFCLIELEGWEPNDDPWEEHTKRHSCGFLSLTKHFDDLTMEEY
;
A
#
# COMPACT_ATOMS: atom_id res chain seq x y z
N ASP A 1 4.09 5.98 12.74
CA ASP A 1 4.21 4.52 12.51
C ASP A 1 3.53 4.14 11.19
N MET A 2 4.00 3.14 10.43
CA MET A 2 3.39 2.73 9.15
C MET A 2 2.12 1.88 9.31
N TYR A 3 1.81 1.43 10.52
CA TYR A 3 0.50 0.83 10.83
C TYR A 3 -0.66 1.84 10.69
N GLU A 4 -0.40 3.13 10.92
CA GLU A 4 -1.37 4.21 10.69
C GLU A 4 -1.56 4.49 9.19
N TYR A 5 -2.81 4.48 8.73
CA TYR A 5 -3.17 4.77 7.34
C TYR A 5 -2.62 6.12 6.85
N GLU A 6 -2.79 7.18 7.64
CA GLU A 6 -2.37 8.54 7.29
C GLU A 6 -0.87 8.65 7.03
N ASN A 7 -0.06 7.86 7.73
CA ASN A 7 1.39 7.87 7.52
C ASN A 7 1.78 7.17 6.22
N ARG A 8 1.07 6.10 5.83
CA ARG A 8 1.25 5.48 4.51
C ARG A 8 0.82 6.41 3.40
N LEU A 9 -0.34 7.06 3.53
CA LEU A 9 -0.85 8.01 2.54
C LEU A 9 0.15 9.14 2.27
N LYS A 10 0.74 9.73 3.31
CA LYS A 10 1.74 10.81 3.20
C LYS A 10 2.97 10.44 2.38
N THR A 11 3.29 9.16 2.20
CA THR A 11 4.45 8.74 1.39
C THR A 11 4.25 9.03 -0.10
N PHE A 12 3.01 9.04 -0.58
CA PHE A 12 2.66 9.21 -2.00
C PHE A 12 2.66 10.66 -2.49
N ALA A 13 3.49 11.53 -1.91
CA ALA A 13 3.51 12.97 -2.21
C ALA A 13 3.82 13.32 -3.68
N LYS A 14 4.46 12.41 -4.42
CA LYS A 14 4.82 12.59 -5.85
C LYS A 14 4.26 11.46 -6.73
N TRP A 15 3.21 10.79 -6.27
CA TRP A 15 2.61 9.69 -7.02
C TRP A 15 1.91 10.19 -8.29
N PRO A 16 2.13 9.58 -9.47
CA PRO A 16 1.62 10.11 -10.73
C PRO A 16 0.12 9.84 -10.96
N PHE A 17 -0.44 8.80 -10.33
CA PHE A 17 -1.82 8.35 -10.58
C PHE A 17 -2.77 8.90 -9.53
N VAL A 18 -3.41 10.04 -9.80
CA VAL A 18 -4.29 10.73 -8.82
C VAL A 18 -5.77 10.70 -9.21
N GLU A 19 -6.12 11.19 -10.40
CA GLU A 19 -7.51 11.27 -10.87
C GLU A 19 -7.78 10.21 -11.93
N ASN A 20 -9.00 9.66 -11.95
CA ASN A 20 -9.46 8.64 -12.91
C ASN A 20 -8.57 7.38 -12.96
N CYS A 21 -7.89 7.06 -11.85
CA CYS A 21 -7.07 5.86 -11.68
C CYS A 21 -7.63 4.99 -10.54
N LYS A 22 -7.31 3.71 -10.54
CA LYS A 22 -7.56 2.80 -9.42
C LYS A 22 -6.39 2.77 -8.44
N CYS A 23 -5.16 2.89 -8.91
CA CYS A 23 -3.95 2.95 -8.11
C CYS A 23 -3.70 4.35 -7.50
N THR A 24 -4.74 5.00 -6.98
CA THR A 24 -4.59 6.30 -6.32
C THR A 24 -3.80 6.18 -5.01
N PRO A 25 -3.19 7.28 -4.49
CA PRO A 25 -2.52 7.27 -3.19
C PRO A 25 -3.36 6.65 -2.07
N GLU A 26 -4.66 6.94 -2.05
CA GLU A 26 -5.60 6.43 -1.06
C GLU A 26 -5.77 4.92 -1.16
N ASN A 27 -5.91 4.38 -2.37
CA ASN A 27 -6.07 2.94 -2.59
C ASN A 27 -4.76 2.18 -2.38
N MET A 28 -3.63 2.77 -2.77
CA MET A 28 -2.29 2.22 -2.48
C MET A 28 -2.08 2.10 -0.95
N ALA A 29 -2.34 3.18 -0.20
CA ALA A 29 -2.20 3.19 1.25
C ALA A 29 -3.19 2.26 1.95
N LYS A 30 -4.43 2.11 1.43
CA LYS A 30 -5.41 1.13 1.93
C LYS A 30 -4.95 -0.30 1.75
N ALA A 31 -4.32 -0.62 0.63
CA ALA A 31 -3.73 -1.93 0.35
C ALA A 31 -2.41 -2.20 1.10
N GLY A 32 -1.99 -1.28 1.97
CA GLY A 32 -0.80 -1.42 2.81
C GLY A 32 0.50 -0.99 2.13
N PHE A 33 0.44 -0.34 0.97
CA PHE A 33 1.65 0.16 0.31
C PHE A 33 2.12 1.50 0.88
N VAL A 34 3.43 1.71 0.78
CA VAL A 34 4.12 2.99 0.94
C VAL A 34 4.94 3.27 -0.31
N HIS A 35 5.03 4.54 -0.72
CA HIS A 35 5.85 4.95 -1.86
C HIS A 35 7.32 4.99 -1.48
N CYS A 36 8.18 4.30 -2.24
CA CYS A 36 9.63 4.21 -2.02
C CYS A 36 10.40 4.53 -3.30
N PRO A 37 10.24 5.73 -3.89
CA PRO A 37 10.82 6.06 -5.19
C PRO A 37 12.34 6.16 -5.14
N SER A 38 13.00 5.74 -6.22
CA SER A 38 14.40 6.02 -6.53
C SER A 38 14.51 6.87 -7.80
N GLU A 39 15.72 7.32 -8.17
CA GLU A 39 15.92 8.07 -9.43
C GLU A 39 15.55 7.25 -10.67
N ASN A 40 15.72 5.93 -10.62
CA ASN A 40 15.46 5.03 -11.75
C ASN A 40 14.09 4.34 -11.66
N GLU A 41 13.49 4.30 -10.47
CA GLU A 41 12.27 3.54 -10.21
C GLU A 41 11.29 4.49 -9.47
N PRO A 42 10.64 5.41 -10.20
CA PRO A 42 9.89 6.52 -9.60
C PRO A 42 8.55 6.09 -8.98
N ASP A 43 8.06 4.89 -9.26
CA ASP A 43 6.76 4.38 -8.87
C ASP A 43 6.83 3.11 -8.01
N VAL A 44 8.00 2.80 -7.42
CA VAL A 44 8.13 1.66 -6.50
C VAL A 44 7.24 1.88 -5.28
N ALA A 45 6.42 0.88 -4.99
CA ALA A 45 5.59 0.82 -3.80
C ALA A 45 5.88 -0.46 -3.02
N LYS A 46 6.06 -0.32 -1.70
CA LYS A 46 6.40 -1.43 -0.79
C LYS A 46 5.30 -1.66 0.21
N CYS A 47 4.88 -2.90 0.44
CA CYS A 47 4.00 -3.18 1.57
C CYS A 47 4.75 -2.99 2.88
N PHE A 48 4.22 -2.19 3.82
CA PHE A 48 4.87 -1.96 5.11
C PHE A 48 4.96 -3.23 5.99
N PHE A 49 4.10 -4.23 5.74
CA PHE A 49 3.96 -5.43 6.56
C PHE A 49 4.71 -6.63 5.99
N CYS A 50 4.37 -7.06 4.77
CA CYS A 50 5.01 -8.23 4.13
C CYS A 50 6.26 -7.86 3.31
N LEU A 51 6.57 -6.57 3.17
CA LEU A 51 7.75 -6.04 2.47
C LEU A 51 7.84 -6.34 0.98
N ILE A 52 6.78 -6.86 0.34
CA ILE A 52 6.75 -6.98 -1.13
C ILE A 52 6.89 -5.60 -1.77
N GLU A 53 7.78 -5.50 -2.76
CA GLU A 53 7.98 -4.33 -3.60
C GLU A 53 7.34 -4.58 -4.97
N LEU A 54 6.59 -3.60 -5.47
CA LEU A 54 5.97 -3.59 -6.78
C LEU A 54 6.27 -2.27 -7.50
N GLU A 55 6.54 -2.35 -8.79
CA GLU A 55 6.79 -1.21 -9.68
C GLU A 55 6.05 -1.42 -11.01
N GLY A 56 6.08 -0.42 -11.89
CA GLY A 56 5.43 -0.47 -13.19
C GLY A 56 3.90 -0.37 -13.10
N TRP A 57 3.41 0.44 -12.16
CA TRP A 57 1.99 0.62 -11.92
C TRP A 57 1.30 1.30 -13.11
N GLU A 58 0.13 0.79 -13.47
CA GLU A 58 -0.74 1.37 -14.48
C GLU A 58 -1.99 1.99 -13.85
N PRO A 59 -2.61 3.02 -14.47
CA PRO A 59 -3.81 3.67 -13.95
C PRO A 59 -4.96 2.73 -13.55
N ASN A 60 -5.09 1.57 -14.18
CA ASN A 60 -6.21 0.64 -13.95
C ASN A 60 -5.89 -0.48 -12.95
N ASP A 61 -4.67 -0.51 -12.40
CA ASP A 61 -4.28 -1.51 -11.42
C ASP A 61 -5.00 -1.28 -10.09
N ASP A 62 -5.58 -2.34 -9.55
CA ASP A 62 -6.16 -2.33 -8.22
C ASP A 62 -5.09 -2.78 -7.20
N PRO A 63 -4.61 -1.90 -6.30
CA PRO A 63 -3.51 -2.24 -5.40
C PRO A 63 -3.81 -3.41 -4.49
N TRP A 64 -5.07 -3.58 -4.07
CA TRP A 64 -5.46 -4.70 -3.22
C TRP A 64 -5.40 -6.03 -3.97
N GLU A 65 -5.91 -6.05 -5.20
CA GLU A 65 -5.81 -7.22 -6.06
C GLU A 65 -4.36 -7.57 -6.39
N GLU A 66 -3.56 -6.56 -6.80
CA GLU A 66 -2.18 -6.78 -7.21
C GLU A 66 -1.33 -7.32 -6.04
N HIS A 67 -1.59 -6.85 -4.82
CA HIS A 67 -0.97 -7.35 -3.60
C HIS A 67 -1.41 -8.79 -3.29
N THR A 68 -2.72 -9.08 -3.32
CA THR A 68 -3.27 -10.41 -3.05
C THR A 68 -2.76 -11.46 -4.04
N LYS A 69 -2.63 -11.09 -5.32
CA LYS A 69 -2.13 -11.98 -6.39
C LYS A 69 -0.66 -12.37 -6.21
N ARG A 70 0.15 -11.49 -5.64
CA ARG A 70 1.62 -11.66 -5.60
C ARG A 70 2.14 -12.19 -4.27
N HIS A 71 1.44 -11.97 -3.16
CA HIS A 71 1.88 -12.44 -1.86
C HIS A 71 0.71 -12.69 -0.89
N SER A 72 0.83 -13.73 -0.06
CA SER A 72 -0.05 -13.92 1.09
C SER A 72 0.36 -12.97 2.20
N CYS A 73 -0.40 -11.91 2.43
CA CYS A 73 -0.07 -10.86 3.40
C CYS A 73 -1.02 -10.87 4.60
N GLY A 74 -0.47 -10.99 5.81
CA GLY A 74 -1.24 -10.99 7.05
C GLY A 74 -2.03 -9.70 7.26
N PHE A 75 -1.47 -8.55 6.85
CA PHE A 75 -2.16 -7.26 6.90
C PHE A 75 -3.48 -7.25 6.12
N LEU A 76 -3.53 -7.86 4.93
CA LEU A 76 -4.77 -7.93 4.14
C LEU A 76 -5.82 -8.87 4.74
N SER A 77 -5.42 -9.73 5.68
CA SER A 77 -6.31 -10.67 6.36
C SER A 77 -6.92 -10.10 7.65
N LEU A 78 -6.54 -8.88 8.06
CA LEU A 78 -7.06 -8.24 9.26
C LEU A 78 -8.54 -7.88 9.07
N THR A 79 -9.38 -8.35 9.99
CA THR A 79 -10.83 -8.10 9.99
C THR A 79 -11.22 -6.89 10.85
N LYS A 80 -10.29 -6.38 11.64
CA LYS A 80 -10.44 -5.21 12.51
C LYS A 80 -9.48 -4.11 12.10
N HIS A 81 -9.84 -2.86 12.43
CA HIS A 81 -8.87 -1.77 12.34
C HIS A 81 -7.71 -2.04 13.29
N PHE A 82 -6.51 -1.58 12.93
CA PHE A 82 -5.31 -1.85 13.72
C PHE A 82 -5.43 -1.34 15.17
N ASP A 83 -6.05 -0.16 15.35
CA ASP A 83 -6.31 0.43 16.66
C ASP A 83 -7.29 -0.39 17.53
N ASP A 84 -8.04 -1.31 16.92
CA ASP A 84 -9.01 -2.18 17.58
C ASP A 84 -8.47 -3.59 17.84
N LEU A 85 -7.22 -3.87 17.46
CA LEU A 85 -6.58 -5.15 17.73
C LEU A 85 -6.23 -5.25 19.21
N THR A 86 -6.55 -6.40 19.79
CA THR A 86 -6.08 -6.75 21.13
C THR A 86 -4.58 -7.07 21.09
N MET A 87 -3.91 -7.05 22.25
CA MET A 87 -2.49 -7.46 22.35
C MET A 87 -2.24 -8.90 21.88
N GLU A 88 -3.26 -9.75 21.88
CA GLU A 88 -3.17 -11.14 21.39
C GLU A 88 -3.34 -11.22 19.86
N GLU A 89 -3.91 -10.19 19.24
CA GLU A 89 -4.15 -10.10 17.79
C GLU A 89 -3.08 -9.28 17.05
N TYR A 90 -2.18 -8.60 17.78
CA TYR A 90 -0.99 -7.91 17.28
C TYR A 90 0.16 -8.91 17.07
#